data_AF-A0A6S7JZ45-F1
#
_entry.id   AF-A0A6S7JZ45-F1
#
_cell.length_a   1.000
_cell.length_b   1.000
_cell.length_c   1.000
_cell.angle_alpha   90.00
_cell.angle_beta   90.00
_cell.angle_gamma   90.00
#
_symmetry.space_group_name_H-M   'P 1'
#
loop_
_entity.id
_entity.type
_entity.pdbx_description
1 polymer ?
#
loop_
_entity_poly.entity_id
_entity_poly.type
_entity_poly.pdbx_seq_one_letter_code
_entity_poly.pdbx_strand_id
1 'polypeptide(L)'
;MLIGQLYDAVFPIPPIHDDHWHHVCTTWNSTNGHVNIFVDGALRTYPGKSYFKGVKVIPNGTFTIGYHRIDESEFGYSGKISQLNVWNHVLPSNKIQAIAKNCTMDHSTGGNVLKWGLSFAPTEQDTAEPRACSQRDQMESDYDLNFPGQGTKPYASLMLKQSLTKCTISWWLKTTWIPTTDTPVITILSAYHSTERDTLFVGIRSTSTIHFEQSGGEK
;
A
#
# COMPACT_ATOMS: atom_id res chain seq x y z
N MET A 1 16.81 7.78 -28.23
CA MET A 1 17.19 7.18 -26.94
C MET A 1 15.91 7.09 -26.12
N LEU A 2 15.25 5.93 -26.13
CA LEU A 2 13.97 5.73 -25.45
C LEU A 2 14.24 5.51 -23.96
N ILE A 3 13.86 6.49 -23.15
CA ILE A 3 13.63 6.31 -21.71
C ILE A 3 12.52 5.26 -21.62
N GLY A 4 12.83 4.09 -21.05
CA GLY A 4 11.87 2.99 -20.94
C GLY A 4 10.59 3.48 -20.28
N GLN A 5 9.44 3.22 -20.90
CA GLN A 5 8.15 3.42 -20.25
C GLN A 5 8.13 2.59 -18.97
N LEU A 6 8.18 3.27 -17.82
CA LEU A 6 7.66 2.72 -16.58
C LEU A 6 6.18 2.39 -16.88
N TYR A 7 5.84 1.11 -16.90
CA TYR A 7 4.46 0.68 -17.14
C TYR A 7 3.64 0.98 -15.90
N ASP A 8 3.17 2.20 -15.71
CA ASP A 8 2.33 2.55 -14.57
C ASP A 8 0.91 1.97 -14.74
N ALA A 9 0.45 1.19 -13.76
CA ALA A 9 -0.91 0.70 -13.73
C ALA A 9 -1.78 1.69 -12.94
N VAL A 10 -2.36 2.64 -13.70
CA VAL A 10 -3.22 3.70 -13.17
C VAL A 10 -4.69 3.30 -13.20
N PHE A 11 -5.36 3.42 -12.07
CA PHE A 11 -6.78 3.12 -11.91
C PHE A 11 -7.54 4.31 -11.33
N PRO A 12 -8.65 4.75 -11.94
CA PRO A 12 -9.50 5.75 -11.33
C PRO A 12 -10.24 5.17 -10.13
N ILE A 13 -10.38 5.99 -9.11
CA ILE A 13 -11.09 5.68 -7.88
C ILE A 13 -12.04 6.83 -7.54
N PRO A 14 -13.08 6.57 -6.72
CA PRO A 14 -13.82 7.65 -6.09
C PRO A 14 -12.90 8.55 -5.25
N PRO A 15 -13.28 9.81 -4.99
CA PRO A 15 -12.57 10.64 -4.03
C PRO A 15 -12.50 9.98 -2.65
N ILE A 16 -11.29 9.88 -2.10
CA ILE A 16 -11.00 9.33 -0.75
C ILE A 16 -10.19 10.31 0.14
N HIS A 17 -10.14 11.58 -0.27
CA HIS A 17 -9.45 12.68 0.40
C HIS A 17 -10.47 13.57 1.11
N ASP A 18 -11.32 12.96 1.92
CA ASP A 18 -12.50 13.59 2.53
C ASP A 18 -12.46 13.56 4.07
N ASP A 19 -11.29 13.30 4.66
CA ASP A 19 -11.11 13.10 6.09
C ASP A 19 -11.90 11.91 6.69
N HIS A 20 -12.35 10.95 5.87
CA HIS A 20 -12.97 9.70 6.33
C HIS A 20 -12.06 8.49 6.12
N TRP A 21 -12.38 7.40 6.82
CA TRP A 21 -11.69 6.13 6.66
C TRP A 21 -12.18 5.42 5.41
N HIS A 22 -11.24 5.06 4.55
CA HIS A 22 -11.47 4.21 3.39
C HIS A 22 -10.63 2.94 3.49
N HIS A 23 -11.22 1.83 3.07
CA HIS A 23 -10.48 0.61 2.85
C HIS A 23 -9.98 0.58 1.41
N VAL A 24 -8.69 0.31 1.23
CA VAL A 24 -8.11 0.11 -0.09
C VAL A 24 -7.37 -1.22 -0.13
N CYS A 25 -7.55 -1.93 -1.23
CA CYS A 25 -6.82 -3.16 -1.49
C CYS A 25 -6.37 -3.26 -2.94
N THR A 26 -5.13 -3.68 -3.15
CA THR A 26 -4.59 -3.99 -4.47
C THR A 26 -4.23 -5.46 -4.56
N THR A 27 -4.43 -6.06 -5.73
CA THR A 27 -3.96 -7.42 -6.01
C THR A 27 -3.18 -7.41 -7.30
N TRP A 28 -2.11 -8.21 -7.38
CA TRP A 28 -1.35 -8.41 -8.60
C TRP A 28 -0.96 -9.87 -8.78
N ASN A 29 -0.90 -10.32 -10.03
CA ASN A 29 -0.45 -11.65 -10.40
C ASN A 29 0.41 -11.60 -11.67
N SER A 30 1.71 -11.86 -11.56
CA SER A 30 2.64 -11.76 -12.69
C SER A 30 2.43 -12.80 -13.78
N THR A 31 1.72 -13.91 -13.52
CA THR A 31 1.42 -14.93 -14.52
C THR A 31 0.52 -14.37 -15.63
N ASN A 32 -0.51 -13.62 -15.26
CA ASN A 32 -1.48 -13.04 -16.20
C ASN A 32 -1.44 -11.51 -16.26
N GLY A 33 -0.62 -10.86 -15.42
CA GLY A 33 -0.50 -9.42 -15.29
C GLY A 33 -1.77 -8.74 -14.76
N HIS A 34 -2.71 -9.47 -14.17
CA HIS A 34 -3.93 -8.86 -13.67
C HIS A 34 -3.61 -8.05 -12.42
N VAL A 35 -3.93 -6.77 -12.47
CA VAL A 35 -3.94 -5.87 -11.31
C VAL A 35 -5.39 -5.53 -11.02
N ASN A 36 -5.80 -5.61 -9.75
CA ASN A 36 -7.12 -5.17 -9.30
C ASN A 36 -6.95 -4.16 -8.17
N ILE A 37 -7.81 -3.16 -8.15
CA ILE A 37 -7.94 -2.20 -7.06
C ILE A 37 -9.34 -2.35 -6.49
N PHE A 38 -9.45 -2.35 -5.18
CA PHE A 38 -10.71 -2.33 -4.44
C PHE A 38 -10.71 -1.08 -3.57
N VAL A 39 -11.81 -0.35 -3.58
CA VAL A 39 -12.06 0.79 -2.68
C VAL A 39 -13.36 0.51 -1.96
N ASP A 40 -13.32 0.47 -0.64
CA ASP A 40 -14.43 0.11 0.24
C ASP A 40 -15.08 -1.22 -0.18
N GLY A 41 -14.23 -2.18 -0.55
CA GLY A 41 -14.62 -3.51 -1.03
C GLY A 41 -15.12 -3.58 -2.48
N ALA A 42 -15.37 -2.45 -3.14
CA ALA A 42 -15.83 -2.41 -4.53
C ALA A 42 -14.66 -2.49 -5.52
N LEU A 43 -14.73 -3.43 -6.47
CA LEU A 43 -13.71 -3.61 -7.52
C LEU A 43 -13.69 -2.43 -8.52
N ARG A 44 -12.50 -1.92 -8.82
CA ARG A 44 -12.22 -0.77 -9.71
C ARG A 44 -11.28 -1.09 -10.88
N THR A 45 -11.11 -2.37 -11.24
CA THR A 45 -10.20 -2.76 -12.34
C THR A 45 -10.76 -2.47 -13.74
N TYR A 46 -9.86 -2.36 -14.73
CA TYR A 46 -10.21 -2.35 -16.15
C TYR A 46 -10.07 -3.74 -16.76
N PRO A 47 -11.15 -4.35 -17.28
CA PRO A 47 -11.07 -5.62 -17.98
C PRO A 47 -10.08 -5.56 -19.16
N GLY A 48 -9.31 -6.65 -19.37
CA GLY A 48 -8.49 -6.84 -20.56
C GLY A 48 -7.11 -6.18 -20.55
N LYS A 49 -6.72 -5.45 -19.50
CA LYS A 49 -5.35 -4.95 -19.34
C LYS A 49 -4.47 -5.92 -18.55
N SER A 50 -3.20 -5.99 -18.93
CA SER A 50 -2.18 -6.78 -18.23
C SER A 50 -0.96 -5.91 -17.95
N TYR A 51 -0.46 -5.97 -16.72
CA TYR A 51 0.65 -5.18 -16.22
C TYR A 51 1.69 -6.09 -15.57
N PHE A 52 2.98 -5.79 -15.78
CA PHE A 52 4.11 -6.46 -15.11
C PHE A 52 4.07 -8.00 -15.24
N LYS A 53 3.75 -8.51 -16.43
CA LYS A 53 3.79 -9.96 -16.71
C LYS A 53 5.22 -10.47 -16.61
N GLY A 54 5.38 -11.65 -16.01
CA GLY A 54 6.70 -12.30 -15.86
C GLY A 54 7.62 -11.63 -14.84
N VAL A 55 7.19 -10.53 -14.21
CA VAL A 55 8.03 -9.83 -13.25
C VAL A 55 7.91 -10.44 -11.84
N LYS A 56 8.91 -10.16 -11.01
CA LYS A 56 9.03 -10.61 -9.62
C LYS A 56 9.58 -9.48 -8.76
N VAL A 57 8.91 -9.21 -7.65
CA VAL A 57 9.46 -8.39 -6.56
C VAL A 57 10.57 -9.20 -5.90
N ILE A 58 11.80 -8.67 -5.94
CA ILE A 58 12.97 -9.34 -5.39
C ILE A 58 13.00 -9.26 -3.85
N PRO A 59 13.56 -10.28 -3.17
CA PRO A 59 13.70 -10.28 -1.72
C PRO A 59 14.79 -9.30 -1.27
N ASN A 60 14.92 -9.12 0.03
CA ASN A 60 15.87 -8.24 0.73
C ASN A 60 15.72 -6.75 0.43
N GLY A 61 14.63 -6.36 -0.25
CA GLY A 61 14.23 -4.97 -0.39
C GLY A 61 13.65 -4.43 0.92
N THR A 62 13.72 -3.13 1.11
CA THR A 62 13.11 -2.43 2.24
C THR A 62 11.72 -1.96 1.83
N PHE A 63 10.70 -2.42 2.56
CA PHE A 63 9.34 -1.90 2.48
C PHE A 63 9.23 -0.70 3.40
N THR A 64 8.71 0.41 2.89
CA THR A 64 8.36 1.61 3.66
C THR A 64 6.88 1.91 3.55
N ILE A 65 6.30 2.44 4.63
CA ILE A 65 4.92 2.92 4.65
C ILE A 65 4.93 4.45 4.71
N GLY A 66 4.06 5.08 3.91
CA GLY A 66 3.81 6.52 3.99
C GLY A 66 5.00 7.41 3.62
N TYR A 67 6.05 6.83 3.06
CA TYR A 67 7.27 7.53 2.68
C TYR A 67 7.88 6.87 1.45
N HIS A 68 8.33 7.71 0.52
CA HIS A 68 9.08 7.34 -0.65
C HIS A 68 10.05 8.43 -1.02
N ARG A 69 11.22 8.03 -1.49
CA ARG A 69 12.29 8.94 -1.86
C ARG A 69 12.75 8.62 -3.27
N ILE A 70 12.70 9.62 -4.13
CA ILE A 70 13.29 9.58 -5.47
C ILE A 70 14.43 10.59 -5.48
N ASP A 71 15.67 10.12 -5.64
CA ASP A 71 16.87 10.95 -5.60
C ASP A 71 16.96 11.79 -4.31
N GLU A 72 16.88 13.11 -4.43
CA GLU A 72 16.89 14.07 -3.32
C GLU A 72 15.48 14.52 -2.91
N SER A 73 14.44 14.05 -3.60
CA SER A 73 13.05 14.41 -3.33
C SER A 73 12.38 13.38 -2.43
N GLU A 74 11.67 13.87 -1.41
CA GLU A 74 10.94 13.04 -0.46
C GLU A 74 9.43 13.27 -0.57
N PHE A 75 8.67 12.18 -0.63
CA PHE A 75 7.23 12.17 -0.76
C PHE A 75 6.63 11.44 0.44
N GLY A 76 6.02 12.21 1.35
CA GLY A 76 5.38 11.71 2.56
C GLY A 76 3.86 11.69 2.45
N TYR A 77 3.24 10.66 3.03
CA TYR A 77 1.79 10.60 3.25
C TYR A 77 1.38 11.52 4.39
N SER A 78 0.22 12.17 4.24
CA SER A 78 -0.38 12.99 5.28
C SER A 78 -1.78 12.45 5.60
N GLY A 79 -1.94 11.92 6.81
CA GLY A 79 -3.16 11.24 7.23
C GLY A 79 -2.89 10.12 8.22
N LYS A 80 -3.78 9.12 8.24
CA LYS A 80 -3.64 7.93 9.09
C LYS A 80 -3.67 6.65 8.26
N ILE A 81 -2.85 5.66 8.62
CA ILE A 81 -2.88 4.31 8.04
C ILE A 81 -3.10 3.31 9.16
N SER A 82 -3.88 2.27 8.86
CA SER A 82 -4.16 1.20 9.81
C SER A 82 -4.34 -0.13 9.10
N GLN A 83 -4.10 -1.25 9.81
CA GLN A 83 -4.34 -2.60 9.32
C GLN A 83 -3.71 -2.92 7.96
N LEU A 84 -2.51 -2.39 7.68
CA LEU A 84 -1.76 -2.78 6.49
C LEU A 84 -1.35 -4.25 6.59
N ASN A 85 -1.80 -5.05 5.64
CA ASN A 85 -1.50 -6.47 5.52
C ASN A 85 -1.11 -6.80 4.08
N VAL A 86 -0.13 -7.70 3.94
CA VAL A 86 0.34 -8.19 2.65
C VAL A 86 0.33 -9.72 2.63
N TRP A 87 -0.22 -10.26 1.55
CA TRP A 87 -0.19 -11.69 1.23
C TRP A 87 0.61 -11.94 -0.03
N ASN A 88 1.25 -13.10 -0.14
CA ASN A 88 1.98 -13.55 -1.34
C ASN A 88 1.09 -14.26 -2.37
N HIS A 89 -0.22 -14.07 -2.26
CA HIS A 89 -1.22 -14.65 -3.15
C HIS A 89 -2.37 -13.64 -3.32
N VAL A 90 -3.17 -13.87 -4.36
CA VAL A 90 -4.37 -13.06 -4.63
C VAL A 90 -5.50 -13.57 -3.75
N LEU A 91 -6.05 -12.69 -2.89
CA LEU A 91 -7.24 -13.01 -2.11
C LEU A 91 -8.48 -13.00 -3.01
N PRO A 92 -9.47 -13.87 -2.73
CA PRO A 92 -10.78 -13.81 -3.38
C PRO A 92 -11.52 -12.50 -3.10
N SER A 93 -12.27 -11.98 -4.08
CA SER A 93 -13.01 -10.71 -3.95
C SER A 93 -13.99 -10.67 -2.77
N ASN A 94 -14.65 -11.79 -2.45
CA ASN A 94 -15.55 -11.87 -1.29
C ASN A 94 -14.80 -11.73 0.04
N LYS A 95 -13.56 -12.24 0.13
CA LYS A 95 -12.72 -12.06 1.32
C LYS A 95 -12.26 -10.61 1.46
N ILE A 96 -11.89 -9.96 0.35
CA ILE A 96 -11.53 -8.53 0.34
C ILE A 96 -12.73 -7.67 0.77
N GLN A 97 -13.93 -7.96 0.26
CA GLN A 97 -15.17 -7.27 0.68
C GLN A 97 -15.49 -7.46 2.16
N ALA A 98 -15.20 -8.63 2.73
CA ALA A 98 -15.38 -8.86 4.16
C ALA A 98 -14.39 -8.03 4.99
N ILE A 99 -13.11 -7.99 4.58
CA ILE A 99 -12.09 -7.16 5.22
C ILE A 99 -12.50 -5.68 5.21
N ALA A 100 -13.03 -5.19 4.09
CA ALA A 100 -13.47 -3.79 3.93
C ALA A 100 -14.62 -3.37 4.87
N LYS A 101 -15.35 -4.33 5.46
CA LYS A 101 -16.47 -4.06 6.37
C LYS A 101 -16.10 -4.24 7.84
N ASN A 102 -14.95 -4.86 8.11
CA ASN A 102 -14.55 -5.19 9.46
C ASN A 102 -13.72 -4.05 10.05
N CYS A 103 -14.12 -3.61 11.25
CA CYS A 103 -13.35 -2.64 12.01
C CYS A 103 -12.00 -3.23 12.45
N THR A 104 -11.98 -4.49 12.89
CA THR A 104 -10.78 -5.20 13.35
C THR A 104 -10.42 -6.31 12.38
N MET A 105 -9.14 -6.62 12.23
CA MET A 105 -8.69 -7.82 11.52
C MET A 105 -8.16 -8.80 12.54
N ASP A 106 -8.61 -10.05 12.48
CA ASP A 106 -8.03 -11.10 13.31
C ASP A 106 -6.56 -11.31 12.92
N HIS A 107 -5.65 -11.00 13.85
CA HIS A 107 -4.20 -11.16 13.71
C HIS A 107 -3.80 -12.61 13.42
N SER A 108 -4.62 -13.61 13.74
CA SER A 108 -4.39 -15.01 13.36
C SER A 108 -4.60 -15.28 11.87
N THR A 109 -5.42 -14.47 11.19
CA THR A 109 -5.78 -14.62 9.76
C THR A 109 -5.24 -13.51 8.83
N GLY A 110 -4.45 -12.57 9.39
CA GLY A 110 -3.82 -11.47 8.67
C GLY A 110 -2.80 -11.88 7.60
N GLY A 111 -2.05 -10.90 7.09
CA GLY A 111 -1.07 -11.12 6.03
C GLY A 111 0.01 -12.14 6.38
N ASN A 112 0.41 -12.97 5.40
CA ASN A 112 1.51 -13.92 5.57
C ASN A 112 2.87 -13.37 5.12
N VAL A 113 2.90 -12.17 4.53
CA VAL A 113 4.13 -11.44 4.18
C VAL A 113 4.35 -10.29 5.15
N LEU A 114 3.34 -9.44 5.30
CA LEU A 114 3.31 -8.35 6.27
C LEU A 114 2.00 -8.42 7.04
N LYS A 115 2.07 -8.26 8.35
CA LYS A 115 0.90 -8.26 9.22
C LYS A 115 0.94 -7.05 10.15
N TRP A 116 -0.13 -6.27 10.14
CA TRP A 116 -0.26 -5.13 11.04
C TRP A 116 -0.12 -5.54 12.51
N GLY A 117 0.52 -4.72 13.33
CA GLY A 117 0.74 -4.98 14.75
C GLY A 117 1.75 -6.07 15.10
N LEU A 118 2.24 -6.86 14.12
CA LEU A 118 3.34 -7.82 14.31
C LEU A 118 4.57 -7.48 13.44
N SER A 119 4.36 -7.17 12.16
CA SER A 119 5.44 -6.78 11.24
C SER A 119 5.87 -5.34 11.42
N PHE A 120 4.97 -4.51 11.94
CA PHE A 120 5.21 -3.14 12.32
C PHE A 120 4.73 -3.01 13.76
N ALA A 121 5.54 -2.41 14.61
CA ALA A 121 5.15 -1.94 15.93
C ALA A 121 5.59 -0.47 15.99
N PRO A 122 4.73 0.44 16.46
CA PRO A 122 5.11 1.84 16.59
C PRO A 122 6.32 1.95 17.54
N THR A 123 7.28 2.78 17.14
CA THR A 123 8.41 3.19 17.96
C THR A 123 8.04 4.42 18.79
N GLU A 124 8.90 4.83 19.72
CA GLU A 124 8.70 6.08 20.49
C GLU A 124 8.69 7.34 19.59
N GLN A 125 9.17 7.23 18.36
CA GLN A 125 9.17 8.33 17.39
C GLN A 125 7.87 8.38 16.58
N ASP A 126 7.06 7.33 16.61
CA ASP A 126 5.81 7.23 15.86
C ASP A 126 4.64 7.77 16.68
N THR A 127 3.73 8.47 16.01
CA THR A 127 2.46 8.88 16.61
C THR A 127 1.41 7.81 16.31
N ALA A 128 1.06 7.01 17.30
CA ALA A 128 0.03 5.97 17.20
C ALA A 128 -1.11 6.26 18.19
N GLU A 129 -2.35 6.00 17.77
CA GLU A 129 -3.53 6.08 18.64
C GLU A 129 -4.31 4.76 18.61
N PRO A 130 -5.01 4.39 19.71
CA PRO A 130 -5.89 3.23 19.70
C PRO A 130 -6.96 3.38 18.61
N ARG A 131 -7.21 2.30 17.87
CA ARG A 131 -8.16 2.35 16.75
C ARG A 131 -9.58 2.66 17.25
N ALA A 132 -10.13 3.79 16.81
CA ALA A 132 -11.34 4.38 17.40
C ALA A 132 -12.59 3.47 17.41
N CYS A 133 -12.73 2.59 16.40
CA CYS A 133 -13.87 1.67 16.31
C CYS A 133 -13.75 0.41 17.19
N SER A 134 -12.59 0.18 17.83
CA SER A 134 -12.29 -0.97 18.70
C SER A 134 -12.60 -0.69 20.18
N GLN A 135 -13.81 -0.22 20.51
CA GLN A 135 -14.14 0.16 21.90
C GLN A 135 -14.35 -1.06 22.86
N ARG A 136 -14.41 -2.30 22.35
CA ARG A 136 -14.71 -3.50 23.17
C ARG A 136 -13.60 -4.55 23.24
N ASP A 137 -12.70 -4.58 22.26
CA ASP A 137 -11.62 -5.59 22.15
C ASP A 137 -10.32 -4.90 21.72
N GLN A 138 -9.82 -3.96 22.55
CA GLN A 138 -8.52 -3.32 22.31
C GLN A 138 -7.39 -4.35 22.52
N MET A 139 -7.04 -5.11 21.48
CA MET A 139 -5.71 -5.70 21.44
C MET A 139 -4.70 -4.56 21.30
N GLU A 140 -3.60 -4.63 22.04
CA GLU A 140 -2.50 -3.66 22.01
C GLU A 140 -1.93 -3.45 20.59
N SER A 141 -2.15 -4.41 19.69
CA SER A 141 -1.75 -4.42 18.29
C SER A 141 -2.71 -3.69 17.33
N ASP A 142 -3.86 -3.18 17.79
CA ASP A 142 -4.84 -2.44 16.98
C ASP A 142 -4.72 -0.93 17.18
N TYR A 143 -3.83 -0.32 16.41
CA TYR A 143 -3.56 1.12 16.42
C TYR A 143 -3.65 1.73 15.02
N ASP A 144 -3.85 3.05 14.98
CA ASP A 144 -3.78 3.87 13.77
C ASP A 144 -2.49 4.69 13.81
N LEU A 145 -1.63 4.53 12.80
CA LEU A 145 -0.40 5.34 12.66
C LEU A 145 -0.73 6.67 12.02
N ASN A 146 -0.28 7.75 12.62
CA ASN A 146 -0.40 9.11 12.12
C ASN A 146 0.85 9.50 11.34
N PHE A 147 0.64 10.01 10.13
CA PHE A 147 1.65 10.48 9.21
C PHE A 147 1.49 12.00 9.04
N PRO A 148 2.32 12.83 9.69
CA PRO A 148 2.28 14.29 9.55
C PRO A 148 2.54 14.86 8.14
N GLY A 149 3.14 14.12 7.21
CA GLY A 149 3.41 14.60 5.84
C GLY A 149 4.90 14.68 5.47
N GLN A 150 5.22 15.48 4.44
CA GLN A 150 6.58 15.63 3.90
C GLN A 150 7.60 16.14 4.95
N GLY A 151 8.87 15.74 4.80
CA GLY A 151 9.98 16.19 5.65
C GLY A 151 10.12 15.45 6.99
N THR A 152 9.43 14.31 7.14
CA THR A 152 9.50 13.46 8.33
C THR A 152 10.09 12.09 7.97
N LYS A 153 10.82 11.46 8.91
CA LYS A 153 11.43 10.14 8.71
C LYS A 153 10.38 9.08 8.33
N PRO A 154 10.75 8.00 7.61
CA PRO A 154 9.81 6.92 7.31
C PRO A 154 9.26 6.30 8.60
N TYR A 155 7.93 6.25 8.69
CA TYR A 155 7.18 5.81 9.89
C TYR A 155 7.33 4.32 10.19
N ALA A 156 7.58 3.51 9.17
CA ALA A 156 7.78 2.08 9.39
C ALA A 156 8.55 1.48 8.23
N SER A 157 9.56 0.65 8.54
CA SER A 157 10.27 -0.13 7.53
C SER A 157 10.50 -1.57 7.94
N LEU A 158 10.47 -2.47 6.95
CA LEU A 158 10.79 -3.88 7.14
C LEU A 158 11.51 -4.43 5.91
N MET A 159 12.46 -5.33 6.12
CA MET A 159 13.05 -6.10 5.03
C MET A 159 12.10 -7.21 4.54
N LEU A 160 11.80 -7.22 3.23
CA LEU A 160 11.05 -8.28 2.58
C LEU A 160 11.91 -9.56 2.49
N LYS A 161 11.57 -10.60 3.25
CA LYS A 161 12.38 -11.82 3.31
C LYS A 161 12.16 -12.80 2.14
N GLN A 162 11.14 -12.58 1.32
CA GLN A 162 10.72 -13.51 0.27
C GLN A 162 10.39 -12.78 -1.03
N SER A 163 10.64 -13.40 -2.17
CA SER A 163 10.22 -12.84 -3.46
C SER A 163 8.70 -12.92 -3.64
N LEU A 164 8.11 -11.96 -4.35
CA LEU A 164 6.68 -11.98 -4.70
C LEU A 164 6.49 -12.00 -6.22
N THR A 165 5.78 -12.99 -6.73
CA THR A 165 5.25 -13.02 -8.11
C THR A 165 3.75 -12.73 -8.15
N LYS A 166 3.11 -12.74 -6.98
CA LYS A 166 1.70 -12.42 -6.77
C LYS A 166 1.59 -11.79 -5.40
N CYS A 167 0.65 -10.86 -5.25
CA CYS A 167 0.37 -10.31 -3.93
C CYS A 167 -1.05 -9.79 -3.80
N THR A 168 -1.48 -9.66 -2.55
CA THR A 168 -2.58 -8.80 -2.13
C THR A 168 -2.03 -7.84 -1.10
N ILE A 169 -2.29 -6.55 -1.24
CA ILE A 169 -1.95 -5.50 -0.28
C ILE A 169 -3.27 -4.88 0.15
N SER A 170 -3.57 -4.88 1.45
CA SER A 170 -4.82 -4.34 1.99
C SER A 170 -4.51 -3.41 3.15
N TRP A 171 -5.15 -2.26 3.20
CA TRP A 171 -4.98 -1.31 4.30
C TRP A 171 -6.20 -0.41 4.45
N TRP A 172 -6.30 0.23 5.61
CA TRP A 172 -7.19 1.34 5.86
C TRP A 172 -6.39 2.63 5.83
N LEU A 173 -6.98 3.68 5.28
CA LEU A 173 -6.38 5.00 5.25
C LEU A 173 -7.41 6.09 5.52
N LYS A 174 -6.99 7.18 6.16
CA LYS A 174 -7.77 8.40 6.31
C LYS A 174 -6.88 9.56 5.89
N THR A 175 -7.17 10.14 4.72
CA THR A 175 -6.32 11.19 4.14
C THR A 175 -6.85 12.56 4.54
N THR A 176 -6.02 13.34 5.23
CA THR A 176 -6.33 14.71 5.70
C THR A 176 -5.87 15.78 4.71
N TRP A 177 -5.06 15.40 3.73
CA TRP A 177 -4.48 16.30 2.76
C TRP A 177 -5.27 16.34 1.44
N ILE A 178 -5.45 17.55 0.90
CA ILE A 178 -6.18 17.81 -0.35
C ILE A 178 -5.17 18.02 -1.50
N PRO A 179 -5.22 17.21 -2.57
CA PRO A 179 -4.40 17.35 -3.75
C PRO A 179 -4.54 18.67 -4.49
N THR A 180 -3.40 19.27 -4.86
CA THR A 180 -3.31 20.28 -5.93
C THR A 180 -2.92 19.60 -7.26
N THR A 181 -3.12 20.27 -8.39
CA THR A 181 -2.83 19.76 -9.74
C THR A 181 -1.40 19.30 -9.94
N ASP A 182 -0.44 19.87 -9.21
CA ASP A 182 0.98 19.55 -9.32
C ASP A 182 1.46 18.58 -8.23
N THR A 183 0.55 17.93 -7.50
CA THR A 183 1.00 17.05 -6.42
C THR A 183 1.69 15.81 -7.01
N PRO A 184 2.93 15.50 -6.59
CA PRO A 184 3.54 14.21 -6.82
C PRO A 184 2.70 13.06 -6.24
N VAL A 185 2.98 11.83 -6.70
CA VAL A 185 2.34 10.62 -6.16
C VAL A 185 2.72 10.50 -4.68
N ILE A 186 1.72 10.39 -3.82
CA ILE A 186 1.92 10.14 -2.40
C ILE A 186 1.98 8.63 -2.18
N THR A 187 3.03 8.20 -1.50
CA THR A 187 3.26 6.78 -1.29
C THR A 187 2.50 6.27 -0.11
N ILE A 188 1.75 5.20 -0.31
CA ILE A 188 1.23 4.40 0.79
C ILE A 188 2.24 3.32 1.15
N LEU A 189 2.74 2.62 0.14
CA LEU A 189 3.70 1.54 0.29
C LEU A 189 4.70 1.58 -0.86
N SER A 190 5.98 1.58 -0.53
CA SER A 190 7.06 1.37 -1.50
C SER A 190 7.96 0.24 -1.01
N ALA A 191 8.50 -0.53 -1.94
CA ALA A 191 9.53 -1.52 -1.71
C ALA A 191 10.71 -1.23 -2.63
N TYR A 192 11.83 -0.82 -2.06
CA TYR A 192 13.05 -0.53 -2.83
C TYR A 192 14.15 -1.54 -2.52
N HIS A 193 15.03 -1.79 -3.48
CA HIS A 193 16.22 -2.62 -3.31
C HIS A 193 17.48 -1.82 -3.67
N SER A 194 18.64 -2.25 -3.19
CA SER A 194 19.92 -1.56 -3.47
C SER A 194 20.30 -1.56 -4.95
N THR A 195 19.76 -2.50 -5.72
CA THR A 195 20.03 -2.68 -7.16
C THR A 195 18.91 -2.17 -8.06
N GLU A 196 17.69 -2.01 -7.54
CA GLU A 196 16.50 -1.62 -8.30
C GLU A 196 15.62 -0.72 -7.42
N ARG A 197 15.34 0.51 -7.87
CA ARG A 197 14.39 1.40 -7.17
C ARG A 197 12.97 0.91 -7.41
N ASP A 198 12.16 0.93 -6.34
CA ASP A 198 10.72 0.67 -6.36
C ASP A 198 10.28 -0.62 -7.05
N THR A 199 10.87 -1.72 -6.60
CA THR A 199 10.49 -3.09 -7.01
C THR A 199 9.01 -3.40 -6.79
N LEU A 200 8.32 -2.65 -5.93
CA LEU A 200 6.87 -2.59 -5.80
C LEU A 200 6.49 -1.23 -5.24
N PHE A 201 5.51 -0.56 -5.84
CA PHE A 201 5.04 0.73 -5.37
C PHE A 201 3.52 0.81 -5.50
N VAL A 202 2.88 1.30 -4.44
CA VAL A 202 1.46 1.63 -4.42
C VAL A 202 1.31 3.02 -3.85
N GLY A 203 0.80 3.91 -4.69
CA GLY A 203 0.64 5.31 -4.37
C GLY A 203 -0.70 5.86 -4.82
N ILE A 204 -1.09 6.97 -4.21
CA ILE A 204 -2.26 7.74 -4.60
C ILE A 204 -1.75 9.03 -5.25
N ARG A 205 -2.26 9.36 -6.42
CA ARG A 205 -2.01 10.64 -7.07
C ARG A 205 -3.34 11.35 -7.27
N SER A 206 -3.35 12.67 -7.15
CA SER A 206 -4.59 13.46 -7.25
C SER A 206 -5.67 12.97 -6.26
N THR A 207 -6.91 13.42 -6.44
CA THR A 207 -8.05 12.94 -5.64
C THR A 207 -8.64 11.63 -6.15
N SER A 208 -8.15 11.10 -7.28
CA SER A 208 -8.95 10.18 -8.09
C SER A 208 -8.19 9.03 -8.72
N THR A 209 -6.88 8.83 -8.46
CA THR A 209 -6.14 7.71 -9.05
C THR A 209 -5.26 6.97 -8.06
N ILE A 210 -5.26 5.64 -8.16
CA ILE A 210 -4.26 4.77 -7.55
C ILE A 210 -3.29 4.29 -8.62
N HIS A 211 -2.02 4.38 -8.28
CA HIS A 211 -0.88 3.95 -9.06
C HIS A 211 -0.35 2.66 -8.46
N PHE A 212 -0.23 1.63 -9.28
CA PHE A 212 0.46 0.41 -8.93
C PHE A 212 1.62 0.24 -9.90
N GLU A 213 2.82 0.26 -9.36
CA GLU A 213 4.05 0.14 -10.13
C GLU A 213 4.87 -1.04 -9.61
N GLN A 214 5.60 -1.65 -10.53
CA GLN A 214 6.47 -2.76 -10.22
C GLN A 214 7.66 -2.70 -11.17
N SER A 215 8.87 -2.79 -10.62
CA SER A 215 10.11 -2.93 -11.37
C SER A 215 10.81 -4.23 -10.99
N GLY A 216 11.37 -4.93 -11.96
CA GLY A 216 12.19 -6.10 -11.71
C GLY A 216 12.41 -6.98 -12.93
N GLY A 217 13.53 -7.71 -12.92
CA GLY A 217 13.87 -8.69 -13.94
C GLY A 217 14.95 -8.21 -14.90
N GLU A 218 15.88 -9.13 -15.19
CA GLU A 218 16.85 -8.97 -16.28
C GLU A 218 16.10 -8.76 -17.61
N LYS A 219 16.58 -7.82 -18.41
CA LYS A 219 16.20 -7.69 -19.82
C LYS A 219 16.51 -8.96 -20.60
#